data_AF-A0A3C1XC09-F1
#
_entry.id   AF-A0A3C1XC09-F1
#
_cell.length_a   1.000
_cell.length_b   1.000
_cell.length_c   1.000
_cell.angle_alpha   90.00
_cell.angle_beta   90.00
_cell.angle_gamma   90.00
#
_symmetry.space_group_name_H-M   'P 1'
#
loop_
_entity.id
_entity.type
_entity.pdbx_description
1 polymer ?
#
loop_
_entity_poly.entity_id
_entity_poly.type
_entity_poly.pdbx_seq_one_letter_code
_entity_poly.pdbx_strand_id
1 'polypeptide(L)'
;NEAIRNTSFVEQATVLEDFYNQSLTQAVKDMVAPVSIADEVPNLRSMLMSWPEEGPYTRWLPTNWDEPHPEVDVARADVTTVNQAEGVPQAFSLSLADVIRLSGEGRGFPHHAGRVGGHNTWWSLRTAGHGESAWTIRWGAFRGNLHGTFPGTTSDDYGGVRPALIINSSN
;
A
#
# COMPACT_ATOMS: atom_id res chain seq x y z
N ASN A 1 9.43 5.13 7.71
CA ASN A 1 8.57 5.93 6.83
C ASN A 1 7.21 6.04 7.50
N GLU A 2 6.69 7.25 7.62
CA GLU A 2 5.50 7.62 8.39
C GLU A 2 4.28 7.75 7.47
N ALA A 3 3.08 7.49 7.98
CA ALA A 3 1.85 7.84 7.28
C ALA A 3 1.54 9.33 7.43
N ILE A 4 1.04 9.98 6.39
CA ILE A 4 0.41 11.29 6.50
C ILE A 4 -0.90 11.09 7.27
N ARG A 5 -0.91 11.46 8.55
CA ARG A 5 -2.03 11.22 9.47
C ARG A 5 -3.19 12.19 9.23
N ASN A 6 -4.34 11.87 9.81
CA ASN A 6 -5.58 12.63 9.64
C ASN A 6 -5.96 12.73 8.16
N THR A 7 -5.72 11.66 7.42
CA THR A 7 -6.14 11.50 6.03
C THR A 7 -6.83 10.16 5.86
N SER A 8 -7.83 10.15 4.98
CA SER A 8 -8.63 8.97 4.67
C SER A 8 -8.20 8.33 3.35
N PHE A 9 -8.70 7.12 3.09
CA PHE A 9 -8.47 6.45 1.81
C PHE A 9 -9.12 7.21 0.65
N VAL A 10 -10.28 7.85 0.86
CA VAL A 10 -10.96 8.62 -0.19
C VAL A 10 -10.22 9.91 -0.57
N GLU A 11 -9.39 10.45 0.33
CA GLU A 11 -8.52 11.61 0.09
C GLU A 11 -7.16 11.22 -0.51
N GLN A 12 -6.89 9.92 -0.68
CA GLN A 12 -5.55 9.39 -0.95
C GLN A 12 -4.89 9.99 -2.19
N ALA A 13 -5.61 10.14 -3.29
CA ALA A 13 -5.07 10.71 -4.52
C ALA A 13 -4.59 12.15 -4.31
N THR A 14 -5.44 13.01 -3.76
CA THR A 14 -5.11 14.42 -3.50
C THR A 14 -3.97 14.56 -2.49
N VAL A 15 -3.96 13.77 -1.42
CA VAL A 15 -2.90 13.80 -0.40
C VAL A 15 -1.54 13.40 -0.99
N LEU A 16 -1.50 12.40 -1.86
CA LEU A 16 -0.26 11.96 -2.52
C LEU A 16 0.24 12.98 -3.55
N GLU A 17 -0.68 13.59 -4.30
CA GLU A 17 -0.36 14.67 -5.22
C GLU A 17 0.23 15.88 -4.49
N ASP A 18 -0.41 16.32 -3.40
CA ASP A 18 0.07 17.41 -2.56
C ASP A 18 1.41 17.09 -1.90
N PHE A 19 1.58 15.87 -1.39
CA PHE A 19 2.86 15.41 -0.86
C PHE A 19 3.96 15.51 -1.92
N TYR A 20 3.71 14.98 -3.13
CA TYR A 20 4.68 15.02 -4.21
C TYR A 20 5.00 16.46 -4.62
N ASN A 21 3.98 17.27 -4.90
CA ASN A 21 4.14 18.61 -5.46
C ASN A 21 4.65 19.64 -4.46
N GLN A 22 4.23 19.56 -3.20
CA GLN A 22 4.46 20.61 -2.21
C GLN A 22 5.51 20.24 -1.16
N SER A 23 5.64 18.95 -0.82
CA SER A 23 6.53 18.52 0.28
C SER A 23 7.90 18.03 -0.19
N LEU A 24 8.01 17.52 -1.42
CA LEU A 24 9.30 17.07 -1.97
C LEU A 24 10.10 18.22 -2.58
N THR A 25 11.39 18.26 -2.28
CA THR A 25 12.33 19.15 -2.97
C THR A 25 12.46 18.79 -4.44
N GLN A 26 12.85 19.76 -5.28
CA GLN A 26 13.08 19.51 -6.71
C GLN A 26 14.11 18.40 -6.93
N ALA A 27 15.20 18.41 -6.16
CA ALA A 27 16.23 17.36 -6.24
C ALA A 27 15.68 15.95 -6.01
N VAL A 28 14.72 15.78 -5.09
CA VAL A 28 14.06 14.47 -4.90
C VAL A 28 13.17 14.14 -6.08
N LYS A 29 12.35 15.10 -6.55
CA LYS A 29 11.47 14.91 -7.72
C LYS A 29 12.26 14.49 -8.97
N ASP A 30 13.43 15.08 -9.18
CA ASP A 30 14.30 14.76 -10.32
C ASP A 30 14.85 13.33 -10.29
N MET A 31 14.88 12.68 -9.11
CA MET A 31 15.29 11.28 -8.96
C MET A 31 14.11 10.29 -9.02
N VAL A 32 12.86 10.77 -9.05
CA VAL A 32 11.68 9.89 -9.05
C VAL A 32 11.47 9.30 -10.43
N ALA A 33 11.47 7.97 -10.48
CA ALA A 33 11.17 7.24 -11.70
C ALA A 33 9.69 7.41 -12.07
N PRO A 34 9.38 7.57 -13.37
CA PRO A 34 7.99 7.58 -13.82
C PRO A 34 7.33 6.22 -13.58
N VAL A 35 6.11 6.24 -13.05
CA VAL A 35 5.28 5.05 -12.81
C VAL A 35 3.93 5.22 -13.49
N SER A 36 3.32 4.10 -13.88
CA SER A 36 1.92 4.06 -14.31
C SER A 36 1.10 3.41 -13.20
N ILE A 37 0.05 4.10 -12.77
CA ILE A 37 -0.94 3.62 -11.81
C ILE A 37 -2.27 3.57 -12.57
N ALA A 38 -2.99 2.46 -12.48
CA ALA A 38 -4.28 2.33 -13.16
C ALA A 38 -5.29 3.36 -12.60
N ASP A 39 -6.06 3.99 -13.50
CA ASP A 39 -7.13 4.92 -13.12
C ASP A 39 -8.19 4.22 -12.25
N GLU A 40 -8.53 2.99 -12.62
CA GLU A 40 -9.37 2.10 -11.80
C GLU A 40 -8.48 1.13 -11.02
N VAL A 41 -8.27 1.43 -9.74
CA VAL A 41 -7.57 0.53 -8.84
C VAL A 41 -8.47 -0.67 -8.48
N PRO A 42 -7.89 -1.87 -8.34
CA PRO A 42 -8.68 -3.06 -8.06
C PRO A 42 -9.37 -3.01 -6.71
N ASN A 43 -10.58 -3.56 -6.68
CA ASN A 43 -11.27 -3.95 -5.46
C ASN A 43 -10.97 -5.41 -5.14
N LEU A 44 -10.58 -5.70 -3.89
CA LEU A 44 -10.45 -7.08 -3.43
C LEU A 44 -11.17 -7.30 -2.12
N ARG A 45 -12.16 -8.19 -2.13
CA ARG A 45 -12.94 -8.55 -0.94
C ARG A 45 -12.06 -9.31 0.05
N SER A 46 -11.97 -8.83 1.30
CA SER A 46 -11.13 -9.45 2.34
C SER A 46 -11.47 -10.92 2.61
N MET A 47 -12.71 -11.36 2.34
CA MET A 47 -13.16 -12.74 2.54
C MET A 47 -12.56 -13.73 1.54
N LEU A 48 -11.99 -13.25 0.44
CA LEU A 48 -11.32 -14.10 -0.55
C LEU A 48 -9.91 -14.52 -0.11
N MET A 49 -9.35 -13.88 0.92
CA MET A 49 -8.00 -14.16 1.39
C MET A 49 -8.03 -15.15 2.56
N SER A 50 -7.33 -16.25 2.37
CA SER A 50 -7.05 -17.24 3.41
C SER A 50 -5.75 -16.90 4.11
N TRP A 51 -5.67 -17.18 5.41
CA TRP A 51 -4.51 -16.84 6.24
C TRP A 51 -4.04 -18.08 6.98
N PRO A 52 -2.75 -18.17 7.35
CA PRO A 52 -2.26 -19.28 8.17
C PRO A 52 -3.08 -19.39 9.47
N GLU A 53 -3.57 -20.59 9.77
CA GLU A 53 -4.35 -20.88 11.00
C GLU A 53 -3.45 -20.85 12.25
N GLU A 54 -2.17 -21.19 12.07
CA GLU A 54 -1.17 -21.27 13.13
C GLU A 54 0.05 -20.38 12.83
N GLY A 55 0.72 -19.94 13.90
CA GLY A 55 1.95 -19.16 13.83
C GLY A 55 1.84 -17.79 14.53
N PRO A 56 2.98 -17.12 14.76
CA PRO A 56 3.02 -15.90 15.55
C PRO A 56 2.41 -14.68 14.82
N TYR A 57 2.10 -14.78 13.53
CA TYR A 57 1.75 -13.66 12.66
C TYR A 57 0.46 -13.91 11.90
N THR A 58 -0.67 -13.60 12.53
CA THR A 58 -1.96 -13.58 11.83
C THR A 58 -1.91 -12.56 10.69
N ARG A 59 -2.48 -12.90 9.54
CA ARG A 59 -2.66 -11.97 8.40
C ARG A 59 -1.36 -11.34 7.87
N TRP A 60 -0.26 -12.11 7.92
CA TRP A 60 1.02 -11.74 7.32
C TRP A 60 0.98 -11.83 5.79
N LEU A 61 0.83 -13.03 5.24
CA LEU A 61 0.72 -13.27 3.80
C LEU A 61 -0.48 -14.20 3.58
N PRO A 62 -1.31 -13.96 2.54
CA PRO A 62 -2.40 -14.87 2.24
C PRO A 62 -1.84 -16.21 1.75
N THR A 63 -2.41 -17.32 2.19
CA THR A 63 -1.97 -18.66 1.78
C THR A 63 -2.43 -19.03 0.37
N ASN A 64 -3.53 -18.43 -0.08
CA ASN A 64 -4.13 -18.64 -1.40
C ASN A 64 -3.80 -17.52 -2.39
N TRP A 65 -2.77 -16.70 -2.12
CA TRP A 65 -2.45 -15.55 -2.98
C TRP A 65 -2.13 -15.94 -4.41
N ASP A 66 -1.57 -17.12 -4.65
CA ASP A 66 -1.18 -17.61 -5.97
C ASP A 66 -2.23 -18.53 -6.61
N GLU A 67 -3.35 -18.79 -5.93
CA GLU A 67 -4.44 -19.61 -6.47
C GLU A 67 -5.25 -18.81 -7.52
N PRO A 68 -5.74 -19.45 -8.60
CA PRO A 68 -6.55 -18.75 -9.61
C PRO A 68 -7.88 -18.26 -9.04
N HIS A 69 -8.15 -16.96 -9.18
CA HIS A 69 -9.44 -16.37 -8.88
C HIS A 69 -9.55 -15.00 -9.57
N PRO A 70 -10.61 -14.72 -10.38
CA PRO A 70 -10.65 -13.52 -11.22
C PRO A 70 -10.34 -12.20 -10.50
N GLU A 71 -10.95 -11.94 -9.34
CA GLU A 71 -10.67 -10.72 -8.56
C GLU A 71 -9.26 -10.69 -7.96
N VAL A 72 -8.72 -11.86 -7.59
CA VAL A 72 -7.36 -11.96 -7.03
C VAL A 72 -6.35 -11.75 -8.14
N ASP A 73 -6.60 -12.27 -9.34
CA ASP A 73 -5.70 -12.13 -10.49
C ASP A 73 -5.59 -10.66 -10.93
N VAL A 74 -6.69 -9.90 -10.93
CA VAL A 74 -6.65 -8.43 -11.18
C VAL A 74 -5.87 -7.72 -10.07
N ALA A 75 -6.14 -8.03 -8.79
CA ALA A 75 -5.39 -7.44 -7.68
C ALA A 75 -3.90 -7.81 -7.70
N ARG A 76 -3.56 -9.02 -8.15
CA ARG A 76 -2.18 -9.53 -8.27
C ARG A 76 -1.43 -8.85 -9.42
N ALA A 77 -2.11 -8.48 -10.49
CA ALA A 77 -1.54 -7.74 -11.61
C ALA A 77 -1.26 -6.26 -11.30
N ASP A 78 -1.90 -5.68 -10.28
CA ASP A 78 -1.70 -4.28 -9.84
C ASP A 78 -0.38 -4.09 -9.08
N VAL A 79 0.75 -4.50 -9.65
CA VAL A 79 2.09 -4.23 -9.11
C VAL A 79 2.60 -2.92 -9.70
N THR A 80 3.08 -1.99 -8.87
CA THR A 80 3.71 -0.78 -9.41
C THR A 80 5.06 -1.10 -10.04
N THR A 81 5.22 -0.70 -11.29
CA THR A 81 6.45 -0.81 -12.06
C THR A 81 6.83 0.52 -12.68
N VAL A 82 8.12 0.69 -12.99
CA VAL A 82 8.61 1.86 -13.71
C VAL A 82 8.12 1.80 -15.15
N ASN A 83 7.52 2.90 -15.63
CA ASN A 83 7.12 3.05 -17.02
C ASN A 83 7.76 4.32 -17.58
N GLN A 84 8.89 4.17 -18.28
CA GLN A 84 9.64 5.29 -18.86
C GLN A 84 8.94 5.94 -20.06
N ALA A 85 8.06 5.21 -20.75
CA ALA A 85 7.43 5.68 -21.98
C ALA A 85 6.18 6.52 -21.71
N GLU A 86 5.34 6.08 -20.77
CA GLU A 86 4.00 6.67 -20.53
C GLU A 86 3.74 6.97 -19.05
N GLY A 87 4.66 6.61 -18.15
CA GLY A 87 4.52 6.88 -16.72
C GLY A 87 4.77 8.34 -16.38
N VAL A 88 4.32 8.72 -15.18
CA VAL A 88 4.53 10.06 -14.62
C VAL A 88 5.31 9.94 -13.31
N PRO A 89 6.36 10.76 -13.08
CA PRO A 89 6.99 10.86 -11.78
C PRO A 89 5.97 11.37 -10.75
N GLN A 90 5.59 10.53 -9.79
CA GLN A 90 4.56 10.84 -8.80
C GLN A 90 4.76 10.02 -7.52
N ALA A 91 4.17 10.49 -6.42
CA ALA A 91 3.97 9.66 -5.23
C ALA A 91 2.75 8.76 -5.41
N PHE A 92 2.81 7.56 -4.84
CA PHE A 92 1.70 6.60 -4.88
C PHE A 92 1.55 5.88 -3.55
N SER A 93 0.40 5.25 -3.30
CA SER A 93 0.26 4.25 -2.23
C SER A 93 0.48 2.85 -2.80
N LEU A 94 1.14 1.99 -2.00
CA LEU A 94 1.38 0.59 -2.38
C LEU A 94 0.07 -0.15 -2.57
N SER A 95 -0.04 -1.00 -3.60
CA SER A 95 -1.14 -1.97 -3.71
C SER A 95 -0.94 -3.16 -2.77
N LEU A 96 -1.96 -4.01 -2.67
CA LEU A 96 -1.84 -5.29 -1.99
C LEU A 96 -0.75 -6.17 -2.62
N ALA A 97 -0.66 -6.18 -3.96
CA ALA A 97 0.37 -6.92 -4.67
C ALA A 97 1.77 -6.37 -4.38
N ASP A 98 1.94 -5.05 -4.30
CA ASP A 98 3.21 -4.44 -3.89
C ASP A 98 3.59 -4.83 -2.46
N VAL A 99 2.66 -4.80 -1.51
CA VAL A 99 2.93 -5.19 -0.13
C VAL A 99 3.32 -6.67 -0.03
N ILE A 100 2.61 -7.56 -0.72
CA ILE A 100 2.93 -8.99 -0.75
C ILE A 100 4.32 -9.20 -1.37
N ARG A 101 4.59 -8.57 -2.53
CA ARG A 101 5.89 -8.64 -3.20
C ARG A 101 7.03 -8.11 -2.34
N LEU A 102 6.81 -7.04 -1.60
CA LEU A 102 7.83 -6.41 -0.74
C LEU A 102 7.98 -7.10 0.62
N SER A 103 7.18 -8.12 0.94
CA SER A 103 7.23 -8.82 2.22
C SER A 103 8.06 -10.08 2.18
N GLY A 104 8.86 -10.30 3.22
CA GLY A 104 9.76 -11.45 3.35
C GLY A 104 11.21 -11.03 3.57
N GLU A 105 12.04 -11.98 3.97
CA GLU A 105 13.45 -11.76 4.27
C GLU A 105 14.19 -11.09 3.10
N GLY A 106 15.02 -10.09 3.40
CA GLY A 106 15.77 -9.33 2.41
C GLY A 106 14.93 -8.36 1.55
N ARG A 107 13.64 -8.17 1.84
CA ARG A 107 12.74 -7.27 1.11
C ARG A 107 12.35 -6.03 1.92
N GLY A 108 11.54 -5.15 1.33
CA GLY A 108 11.13 -3.88 1.95
C GLY A 108 10.40 -4.02 3.28
N PHE A 109 9.75 -5.16 3.53
CA PHE A 109 9.13 -5.55 4.79
C PHE A 109 9.65 -6.92 5.25
N PRO A 110 10.79 -6.97 5.98
CA PRO A 110 11.44 -8.23 6.34
C PRO A 110 10.63 -9.12 7.30
N HIS A 111 9.79 -8.51 8.14
CA HIS A 111 9.02 -9.21 9.18
C HIS A 111 7.69 -8.49 9.47
N HIS A 112 6.78 -9.20 10.16
CA HIS A 112 5.40 -8.78 10.45
C HIS A 112 5.24 -7.35 10.93
N ALA A 113 5.85 -7.04 12.07
CA ALA A 113 5.81 -5.70 12.62
C ALA A 113 6.52 -4.63 11.75
N GLY A 114 7.36 -5.02 10.79
CA GLY A 114 8.13 -4.11 9.94
C GLY A 114 7.28 -3.38 8.89
N ARG A 115 6.03 -3.80 8.68
CA ARG A 115 5.08 -3.10 7.81
C ARG A 115 4.47 -1.87 8.47
N VAL A 116 4.38 -1.84 9.80
CA VAL A 116 3.71 -0.76 10.54
C VAL A 116 4.36 0.58 10.16
N GLY A 117 3.55 1.64 10.07
CA GLY A 117 4.08 2.98 9.90
C GLY A 117 4.99 3.38 11.07
N GLY A 118 5.73 4.46 10.90
CA GLY A 118 6.44 5.05 12.03
C GLY A 118 5.47 5.36 13.19
N HIS A 119 6.01 5.50 14.40
CA HIS A 119 5.22 5.79 15.61
C HIS A 119 4.01 4.85 15.83
N ASN A 120 4.10 3.61 15.34
CA ASN A 120 3.03 2.60 15.46
C ASN A 120 1.70 3.05 14.81
N THR A 121 1.77 3.58 13.59
CA THR A 121 0.59 4.02 12.82
C THR A 121 0.11 3.00 11.80
N TRP A 122 -1.19 3.06 11.50
CA TRP A 122 -1.77 2.37 10.35
C TRP A 122 -1.58 3.16 9.07
N TRP A 123 -1.71 2.46 7.94
CA TRP A 123 -1.77 3.13 6.65
C TRP A 123 -2.58 2.33 5.64
N SER A 124 -3.25 3.06 4.75
CA SER A 124 -4.06 2.51 3.66
C SER A 124 -3.20 2.17 2.44
N LEU A 125 -3.52 1.04 1.82
CA LEU A 125 -3.05 0.65 0.50
C LEU A 125 -3.89 1.38 -0.56
N ARG A 126 -3.48 1.34 -1.83
CA ARG A 126 -4.35 1.81 -2.93
C ARG A 126 -5.45 0.81 -3.30
N THR A 127 -5.25 -0.47 -2.96
CA THR A 127 -6.23 -1.52 -3.22
C THR A 127 -7.47 -1.31 -2.33
N ALA A 128 -8.63 -1.15 -2.96
CA ALA A 128 -9.89 -1.02 -2.24
C ALA A 128 -10.34 -2.37 -1.65
N GLY A 129 -11.02 -2.32 -0.51
CA GLY A 129 -11.79 -3.44 0.05
C GLY A 129 -13.23 -3.40 -0.45
N HIS A 130 -14.06 -4.39 -0.07
CA HIS A 130 -15.46 -4.42 -0.52
C HIS A 130 -16.26 -3.17 -0.07
N GLY A 131 -17.09 -2.63 -0.96
CA GLY A 131 -17.88 -1.42 -0.70
C GLY A 131 -17.00 -0.19 -0.46
N GLU A 132 -17.26 0.55 0.60
CA GLU A 132 -16.50 1.75 0.98
C GLU A 132 -15.26 1.43 1.84
N SER A 133 -14.76 0.18 1.81
CA SER A 133 -13.60 -0.23 2.62
C SER A 133 -12.28 -0.04 1.88
N ALA A 134 -11.19 0.02 2.63
CA ALA A 134 -9.82 0.02 2.13
C ALA A 134 -9.03 -1.17 2.69
N TRP A 135 -8.03 -1.62 1.93
CA TRP A 135 -6.96 -2.42 2.50
C TRP A 135 -6.04 -1.56 3.33
N THR A 136 -5.66 -2.04 4.52
CA THR A 136 -4.76 -1.34 5.44
C THR A 136 -3.71 -2.28 6.02
N ILE A 137 -2.56 -1.70 6.37
CA ILE A 137 -1.67 -2.25 7.38
C ILE A 137 -2.10 -1.75 8.75
N ARG A 138 -2.35 -2.70 9.65
CA ARG A 138 -2.82 -2.41 11.01
C ARG A 138 -1.67 -2.16 11.99
N TRP A 139 -2.04 -1.66 13.17
CA TRP A 139 -1.15 -1.19 14.22
C TRP A 139 -1.57 -1.72 15.60
N GLY A 140 -0.85 -1.35 16.66
CA GLY A 140 -1.32 -1.57 18.04
C GLY A 140 -1.23 -3.04 18.47
N ALA A 141 -2.37 -3.69 18.66
CA ALA A 141 -2.44 -5.14 18.94
C ALA A 141 -2.38 -6.00 17.67
N PHE A 142 -2.61 -5.40 16.49
CA PHE A 142 -2.68 -6.07 15.19
C PHE A 142 -1.53 -5.63 14.26
N ARG A 143 -0.36 -5.33 14.84
CA ARG A 143 0.79 -4.71 14.15
C ARG A 143 1.14 -5.48 12.88
N GLY A 144 1.04 -4.85 11.71
CA GLY A 144 1.47 -5.47 10.45
C GLY A 144 0.43 -6.34 9.75
N ASN A 145 -0.74 -6.54 10.36
CA ASN A 145 -1.83 -7.31 9.74
C ASN A 145 -2.35 -6.59 8.49
N LEU A 146 -2.59 -7.37 7.44
CA LEU A 146 -3.35 -6.93 6.26
C LEU A 146 -4.86 -7.10 6.50
N HIS A 147 -5.62 -6.02 6.36
CA HIS A 147 -7.08 -6.00 6.54
C HIS A 147 -7.78 -5.23 5.43
N GLY A 148 -8.70 -5.86 4.71
CA GLY A 148 -9.52 -5.26 3.64
C GLY A 148 -10.92 -4.80 4.07
N THR A 149 -11.12 -4.51 5.35
CA THR A 149 -12.42 -4.12 5.94
C THR A 149 -12.36 -2.81 6.72
N PHE A 150 -11.30 -2.03 6.55
CA PHE A 150 -11.18 -0.75 7.23
C PHE A 150 -12.03 0.30 6.51
N PRO A 151 -12.86 1.10 7.18
CA PRO A 151 -13.67 2.10 6.50
C PRO A 151 -12.80 3.11 5.75
N GLY A 152 -13.09 3.33 4.47
CA GLY A 152 -12.30 4.21 3.60
C GLY A 152 -12.38 5.69 3.97
N THR A 153 -13.38 6.07 4.76
CA THR A 153 -13.58 7.43 5.30
C THR A 153 -12.90 7.64 6.66
N THR A 154 -12.30 6.61 7.26
CA THR A 154 -11.59 6.78 8.54
C THR A 154 -10.39 7.69 8.35
N SER A 155 -10.33 8.74 9.18
CA SER A 155 -9.25 9.72 9.25
C SER A 155 -9.03 10.05 10.72
N ASP A 156 -7.86 9.73 11.25
CA ASP A 156 -7.49 9.96 12.63
C ASP A 156 -5.97 10.15 12.80
N ASP A 157 -5.54 10.43 14.02
CA ASP A 157 -4.13 10.66 14.37
C ASP A 157 -3.30 9.37 14.49
N TYR A 158 -3.93 8.19 14.33
CA TYR A 158 -3.28 6.89 14.37
C TYR A 158 -2.86 6.37 13.00
N GLY A 159 -3.20 7.08 11.90
CA GLY A 159 -2.76 6.67 10.57
C GLY A 159 -3.39 7.45 9.42
N GLY A 160 -3.17 6.95 8.21
CA GLY A 160 -3.69 7.58 7.00
C GLY A 160 -3.02 7.08 5.73
N VAL A 161 -2.71 8.00 4.84
CA VAL A 161 -2.07 7.72 3.55
C VAL A 161 -0.56 7.61 3.72
N ARG A 162 0.08 6.57 3.16
CA ARG A 162 1.54 6.42 3.21
C ARG A 162 2.14 6.56 1.81
N PRO A 163 2.87 7.66 1.53
CA PRO A 163 3.54 7.83 0.26
C PRO A 163 4.66 6.82 0.03
N ALA A 164 4.74 6.35 -1.21
CA ALA A 164 5.86 5.61 -1.78
C ALA A 164 6.36 6.31 -3.05
N LEU A 165 7.65 6.13 -3.32
CA LEU A 165 8.35 6.61 -4.50
C LEU A 165 9.22 5.47 -5.03
N ILE A 166 9.39 5.37 -6.35
CA ILE A 166 10.48 4.59 -6.94
C ILE A 166 11.57 5.59 -7.31
N ILE A 167 12.75 5.45 -6.72
CA ILE A 167 13.89 6.33 -6.98
C ILE A 167 14.78 5.66 -8.02
N ASN A 168 15.00 6.33 -9.14
CA ASN A 168 16.06 5.94 -10.06
C ASN A 168 17.36 6.54 -9.53
N SER A 169 18.25 5.70 -9.02
CA SER A 169 19.60 6.14 -8.65
C SER A 169 20.42 6.29 -9.93
N SER A 170 20.17 7.37 -10.68
CA SER A 170 21.07 7.80 -11.73
C SER A 170 22.33 8.35 -11.05
N ASN A 171 23.43 7.62 -11.13
CA ASN A 171 24.78 8.22 -11.03
C ASN A 171 25.29 8.48 -12.44
#